data_AF-A0A950UXC2-F1
#
_entry.id   AF-A0A950UXC2-F1
#
_cell.length_a   1.000
_cell.length_b   1.000
_cell.length_c   1.000
_cell.angle_alpha   90.00
_cell.angle_beta   90.00
_cell.angle_gamma   90.00
#
_symmetry.space_group_name_H-M   'P 1'
#
loop_
_entity.id
_entity.type
_entity.pdbx_description
1 polymer ?
#
loop_
_entity_poly.entity_id
_entity_poly.type
_entity_poly.pdbx_seq_one_letter_code
_entity_poly.pdbx_strand_id
1 'polypeptide(L)'
;MKFTRTYSAPGDPYAGLTFEPRSSKIVNPDGSVIFEAPDVMVPTGWSQVAVDVLAQKYCRKAGVPRATARVEEDGVPAWLQRSIADGPELEKLPRGEQFAPERDARQVFNRMAGCWTYWGWKHGYFDSEDDARIYYDEMCAMLARQIGAPNSPQWFNTGLHWAYGISGPAQGHWYVDASNGVAKASADTFSHPQVSACYILSIEDDLVNEGGIFDGVMREARIFKGGSGSGANFSKLRAAGEKLTGGGTSSGLMSFLKVFDRAAGAIKSGGTTRRAAKMVVLNADHPDIEEFVNWKVREERKVADLVIGARVFERRLNAIISAAHDTRVPENARLDPALNASLRHAIRDATAAGVPSGAAQNALDYARQGYTRLEVEQYDTNWDSEAYVTVSGQNSNNSVRLTNGFFKAVDRDDDWLLTARTTGDVVKRIKARDLWQQIAVAAWQCADPGLQFDDTIQEWHTCSNDERINATNPCSEFVFIDDTACNLASLNLVKFLKDDGTFDSRRFAEATRIWTTTLEISVAMGQMPSRRIAEKNHGYRTLGLGYANLGTLLMRMGLPYDSEESFGWCGAINALLTGMAYR
;
A
#
# COMPACT_ATOMS: atom_id res chain seq x y z
N MET A 1 -21.08 -25.20 5.75
CA MET A 1 -19.86 -25.88 6.23
C MET A 1 -19.94 -26.14 7.73
N LYS A 2 -19.36 -27.25 8.17
CA LYS A 2 -19.18 -27.57 9.59
C LYS A 2 -17.90 -26.99 10.17
N PHE A 3 -17.94 -26.52 11.40
CA PHE A 3 -16.76 -26.01 12.12
C PHE A 3 -16.44 -26.84 13.37
N THR A 4 -15.15 -26.96 13.67
CA THR A 4 -14.67 -27.65 14.87
C THR A 4 -13.97 -26.66 15.76
N ARG A 5 -14.39 -26.62 17.02
CA ARG A 5 -13.83 -25.72 18.02
C ARG A 5 -12.40 -26.14 18.38
N THR A 6 -11.44 -25.26 18.15
CA THR A 6 -9.99 -25.52 18.27
C THR A 6 -9.27 -24.46 19.11
N TYR A 7 -9.69 -23.20 19.03
CA TYR A 7 -9.02 -22.03 19.61
C TYR A 7 -9.80 -21.33 20.72
N SER A 8 -11.10 -21.62 20.83
CA SER A 8 -12.04 -21.00 21.75
C SER A 8 -12.70 -22.01 22.70
N ALA A 9 -13.42 -21.52 23.72
CA ALA A 9 -14.31 -22.33 24.55
C ALA A 9 -15.78 -22.07 24.19
N PRO A 10 -16.70 -23.02 24.42
CA PRO A 10 -18.12 -22.85 24.12
C PRO A 10 -18.71 -21.60 24.79
N GLY A 11 -19.17 -20.64 23.99
CA GLY A 11 -19.79 -19.39 24.47
C GLY A 11 -18.81 -18.37 25.06
N ASP A 12 -17.50 -18.65 25.06
CA ASP A 12 -16.46 -17.72 25.48
C ASP A 12 -15.27 -17.75 24.51
N PRO A 13 -15.26 -16.87 23.48
CA PRO A 13 -14.14 -16.77 22.54
C PRO A 13 -12.83 -16.34 23.18
N TYR A 14 -12.87 -15.74 24.37
CA TYR A 14 -11.71 -15.18 25.03
C TYR A 14 -11.28 -15.99 26.25
N ALA A 15 -11.83 -17.19 26.44
CA ALA A 15 -11.52 -18.07 27.56
C ALA A 15 -10.02 -18.22 27.78
N GLY A 16 -9.57 -17.95 29.01
CA GLY A 16 -8.15 -17.99 29.38
C GLY A 16 -7.30 -16.80 28.90
N LEU A 17 -7.92 -15.73 28.40
CA LEU A 17 -7.24 -14.44 28.17
C LEU A 17 -7.66 -13.43 29.25
N THR A 18 -6.67 -12.71 29.77
CA THR A 18 -6.90 -11.54 30.62
C THR A 18 -6.65 -10.29 29.81
N PHE A 19 -7.53 -9.29 29.93
CA PHE A 19 -7.40 -8.00 29.28
C PHE A 19 -7.01 -6.93 30.29
N GLU A 20 -6.13 -6.01 29.90
CA GLU A 20 -5.65 -4.90 30.73
C GLU A 20 -5.67 -3.58 29.94
N PRO A 21 -5.83 -2.44 30.62
CA PRO A 21 -5.73 -1.13 29.98
C PRO A 21 -4.27 -0.80 29.66
N ARG A 22 -4.02 -0.35 28.43
CA ARG A 22 -2.71 0.11 27.96
C ARG A 22 -2.85 1.42 27.19
N SER A 23 -1.86 2.29 27.32
CA SER A 23 -1.85 3.57 26.62
C SER A 23 -0.93 3.53 25.41
N SER A 24 -1.37 4.14 24.30
CA SER A 24 -0.55 4.40 23.11
C SER A 24 -0.32 5.90 22.98
N LYS A 25 0.93 6.33 22.78
CA LYS A 25 1.28 7.74 22.64
C LYS A 25 2.34 7.94 21.57
N ILE A 26 2.13 8.94 20.70
CA ILE A 26 3.12 9.41 19.73
C ILE A 26 3.49 10.84 20.13
N VAL A 27 4.79 11.09 20.26
CA VAL A 27 5.35 12.41 20.51
C VAL A 27 6.31 12.80 19.38
N ASN A 28 6.31 14.07 19.04
CA ASN A 28 7.33 14.68 18.19
C ASN A 28 8.69 14.71 18.92
N PRO A 29 9.81 14.91 18.19
CA PRO A 29 11.13 15.09 18.80
C PRO A 29 11.21 16.25 19.79
N ASP A 30 10.36 17.28 19.62
CA ASP A 30 10.24 18.42 20.53
C ASP A 30 9.40 18.12 21.80
N GLY A 31 8.89 16.89 21.93
CA GLY A 31 8.07 16.43 23.05
C GLY A 31 6.57 16.71 22.93
N SER A 32 6.11 17.39 21.88
CA SER A 32 4.69 17.64 21.65
C SER A 32 3.94 16.37 21.25
N VAL A 33 2.71 16.19 21.72
CA VAL A 33 1.92 14.96 21.49
C VAL A 33 1.21 15.03 20.14
N ILE A 34 1.51 14.09 19.25
CA ILE A 34 0.84 13.94 17.94
C ILE A 34 -0.46 13.15 18.10
N PHE A 35 -0.43 12.10 18.92
CA PHE A 35 -1.55 11.21 19.14
C PHE A 35 -1.47 10.59 20.53
N GLU A 36 -2.61 10.49 21.21
CA GLU A 36 -2.70 9.79 22.49
C GLU A 36 -4.00 9.01 22.56
N ALA A 37 -3.86 7.75 22.96
CA ALA A 37 -4.97 6.87 23.23
C ALA A 37 -4.75 6.20 24.59
N PRO A 38 -5.30 6.77 25.68
CA PRO A 38 -5.25 6.12 26.99
C PRO A 38 -6.22 4.94 27.09
N ASP A 39 -5.94 4.05 28.04
CA ASP A 39 -6.84 3.00 28.53
C ASP A 39 -7.43 2.10 27.44
N VAL A 40 -6.63 1.74 26.44
CA VAL A 40 -7.02 0.77 25.41
C VAL A 40 -6.96 -0.64 26.00
N MET A 41 -8.11 -1.30 26.12
CA MET A 41 -8.20 -2.66 26.66
C MET A 41 -7.68 -3.68 25.65
N VAL A 42 -6.64 -4.42 26.00
CA VAL A 42 -5.95 -5.39 25.13
C VAL A 42 -5.58 -6.66 25.91
N PRO A 43 -5.35 -7.82 25.25
CA PRO A 43 -4.83 -8.99 25.93
C PRO A 43 -3.46 -8.72 26.57
N THR A 44 -3.28 -9.14 27.82
CA THR A 44 -2.04 -8.96 28.62
C THR A 44 -0.77 -9.43 27.92
N GLY A 45 -0.85 -10.46 27.08
CA GLY A 45 0.30 -11.00 26.32
C GLY A 45 0.71 -10.18 25.09
N TRP A 46 0.03 -9.08 24.76
CA TRP A 46 0.39 -8.26 23.60
C TRP A 46 1.61 -7.37 23.87
N SER A 47 2.49 -7.23 22.87
CA SER A 47 3.58 -6.27 22.93
C SER A 47 3.07 -4.83 22.84
N GLN A 48 3.79 -3.87 23.43
CA GLN A 48 3.41 -2.46 23.33
C GLN A 48 3.29 -2.00 21.86
N VAL A 49 4.18 -2.48 20.98
CA VAL A 49 4.11 -2.18 19.53
C VAL A 49 2.78 -2.65 18.92
N ALA A 50 2.27 -3.81 19.31
CA ALA A 50 0.97 -4.30 18.83
C ALA A 50 -0.19 -3.42 19.35
N VAL A 51 -0.12 -2.98 20.61
CA VAL A 51 -1.07 -2.04 21.20
C VAL A 51 -1.06 -0.71 20.45
N ASP A 52 0.12 -0.16 20.21
CA ASP A 52 0.31 1.09 19.48
C ASP A 52 -0.27 0.99 18.07
N VAL A 53 0.04 -0.08 17.33
CA VAL A 53 -0.50 -0.29 15.99
C VAL A 53 -2.03 -0.41 15.99
N LEU A 54 -2.61 -1.19 16.92
CA LEU A 54 -4.06 -1.31 17.06
C LEU A 54 -4.71 0.05 17.32
N ALA A 55 -4.25 0.76 18.36
CA ALA A 55 -4.82 2.03 18.79
C ALA A 55 -4.69 3.13 17.72
N GLN A 56 -3.53 3.20 17.06
CA GLN A 56 -3.23 4.26 16.10
C GLN A 56 -3.91 4.06 14.75
N LYS A 57 -4.06 2.81 14.30
CA LYS A 57 -4.44 2.49 12.93
C LYS A 57 -5.79 1.78 12.81
N TYR A 58 -6.12 0.88 13.73
CA TYR A 58 -7.23 -0.07 13.55
C TYR A 58 -8.45 0.22 14.42
N CYS A 59 -8.26 0.86 15.58
CA CYS A 59 -9.38 1.42 16.33
C CYS A 59 -10.01 2.58 15.54
N ARG A 60 -11.32 2.49 15.31
CA ARG A 60 -12.11 3.56 14.71
C ARG A 60 -12.11 4.77 15.65
N LYS A 61 -11.71 5.93 15.12
CA LYS A 61 -11.49 7.14 15.94
C LYS A 61 -12.74 8.00 16.13
N ALA A 62 -13.74 7.87 15.27
CA ALA A 62 -14.92 8.72 15.29
C ALA A 62 -16.16 8.01 14.73
N GLY A 63 -17.33 8.46 15.20
CA GLY A 63 -18.64 8.00 14.74
C GLY A 63 -19.09 6.66 15.31
N VAL A 64 -18.40 6.10 16.32
CA VAL A 64 -18.87 4.88 17.01
C VAL A 64 -19.85 5.30 18.10
N PRO A 65 -21.13 4.90 18.03
CA PRO A 65 -22.12 5.27 19.01
C PRO A 65 -21.87 4.53 20.34
N ARG A 66 -22.14 5.19 21.47
CA ARG A 66 -22.03 4.56 22.80
C ARG A 66 -23.18 3.61 23.14
N ALA A 67 -24.30 3.72 22.42
CA ALA A 67 -25.45 2.83 22.52
C ALA A 67 -25.92 2.42 21.12
N THR A 68 -26.25 1.14 20.96
CA THR A 68 -26.70 0.57 19.69
C THR A 68 -27.93 -0.30 19.89
N ALA A 69 -28.85 -0.26 18.92
CA ALA A 69 -30.01 -1.13 18.84
C ALA A 69 -29.86 -2.13 17.70
N ARG A 70 -30.32 -3.37 17.89
CA ARG A 70 -30.37 -4.38 16.83
C ARG A 70 -31.46 -4.02 15.83
N VAL A 71 -31.20 -4.31 14.55
CA VAL A 71 -32.21 -4.20 13.50
C VAL A 71 -32.71 -5.59 13.16
N GLU A 72 -34.00 -5.81 13.39
CA GLU A 72 -34.64 -7.07 13.02
C GLU A 72 -34.52 -7.31 11.52
N GLU A 73 -34.07 -8.51 11.18
CA GLU A 73 -33.88 -8.95 9.80
C GLU A 73 -34.36 -10.40 9.68
N ASP A 74 -35.34 -10.62 8.82
CA ASP A 74 -35.93 -11.94 8.58
C ASP A 74 -34.87 -12.94 8.14
N GLY A 75 -34.90 -14.12 8.75
CA GLY A 75 -33.94 -15.19 8.45
C GLY A 75 -32.54 -15.01 9.03
N VAL A 76 -32.26 -13.93 9.78
CA VAL A 76 -31.00 -13.73 10.51
C VAL A 76 -31.21 -13.91 12.01
N PRO A 77 -30.45 -14.82 12.68
CA PRO A 77 -30.54 -15.01 14.13
C PRO A 77 -30.34 -13.71 14.92
N ALA A 78 -31.11 -13.52 15.99
CA ALA A 78 -31.13 -12.28 16.78
C ALA A 78 -29.74 -11.83 17.27
N TRP A 79 -28.85 -12.77 17.59
CA TRP A 79 -27.48 -12.47 18.04
C TRP A 79 -26.56 -11.94 16.92
N LEU A 80 -26.90 -12.25 15.66
CA LEU A 80 -26.09 -11.95 14.47
C LEU A 80 -26.63 -10.75 13.66
N GLN A 81 -27.83 -10.28 13.99
CA GLN A 81 -28.44 -9.11 13.38
C GLN A 81 -27.55 -7.87 13.52
N ARG A 82 -27.52 -7.05 12.47
CA ARG A 82 -26.77 -5.78 12.48
C ARG A 82 -27.32 -4.81 13.54
N SER A 83 -26.50 -3.82 13.86
CA SER A 83 -26.83 -2.76 14.80
C SER A 83 -26.86 -1.39 14.13
N ILE A 84 -27.61 -0.47 14.71
CA ILE A 84 -27.61 0.98 14.39
C ILE A 84 -27.42 1.79 15.68
N ALA A 85 -27.10 3.08 15.55
CA ALA A 85 -27.10 4.00 16.68
C ALA A 85 -28.48 4.04 17.36
N ASP A 86 -28.53 3.82 18.67
CA ASP A 86 -29.76 3.85 19.44
C ASP A 86 -30.11 5.30 19.82
N GLY A 87 -30.87 5.99 18.97
CA GLY A 87 -31.26 7.39 19.18
C GLY A 87 -31.80 7.65 20.59
N PRO A 88 -32.85 6.93 21.05
CA PRO A 88 -33.40 7.09 22.39
C PRO A 88 -32.40 6.94 23.53
N GLU A 89 -31.49 5.96 23.50
CA GLU A 89 -30.47 5.82 24.55
C GLU A 89 -29.35 6.87 24.43
N LEU A 90 -28.99 7.26 23.20
CA LEU A 90 -27.98 8.29 22.96
C LEU A 90 -28.44 9.68 23.38
N GLU A 91 -29.73 9.98 23.27
CA GLU A 91 -30.32 11.25 23.72
C GLU A 91 -30.25 11.44 25.25
N LYS A 92 -30.11 10.34 26.01
CA LYS A 92 -29.90 10.39 27.46
C LYS A 92 -28.48 10.79 27.85
N LEU A 93 -27.53 10.72 26.91
CA LEU A 93 -26.13 11.08 27.13
C LEU A 93 -25.90 12.58 26.89
N PRO A 94 -24.93 13.21 27.59
CA PRO A 94 -24.55 14.60 27.33
C PRO A 94 -24.19 14.84 25.87
N ARG A 95 -24.53 16.03 25.36
CA ARG A 95 -24.18 16.44 23.99
C ARG A 95 -22.66 16.46 23.81
N GLY A 96 -22.18 15.74 22.81
CA GLY A 96 -20.76 15.54 22.54
C GLY A 96 -20.21 14.21 23.09
N GLU A 97 -20.96 13.52 23.95
CA GLU A 97 -20.58 12.22 24.52
C GLU A 97 -21.34 11.05 23.89
N GLN A 98 -22.24 11.27 22.93
CA GLN A 98 -22.99 10.19 22.27
C GLN A 98 -22.11 9.25 21.46
N PHE A 99 -20.95 9.74 21.00
CA PHE A 99 -20.02 8.98 20.17
C PHE A 99 -18.64 8.98 20.81
N ALA A 100 -17.94 7.86 20.69
CA ALA A 100 -16.59 7.68 21.20
C ALA A 100 -15.73 6.94 20.16
N PRO A 101 -14.39 6.94 20.29
CA PRO A 101 -13.55 6.01 19.56
C PRO A 101 -13.67 4.56 20.10
N GLU A 102 -13.26 3.57 19.30
CA GLU A 102 -12.98 2.22 19.82
C GLU A 102 -11.82 2.29 20.83
N ARG A 103 -12.03 1.73 22.02
CA ARG A 103 -11.06 1.70 23.14
C ARG A 103 -10.85 0.29 23.71
N ASP A 104 -11.42 -0.71 23.06
CA ASP A 104 -11.29 -2.10 23.48
C ASP A 104 -11.02 -2.95 22.25
N ALA A 105 -9.95 -3.74 22.26
CA ALA A 105 -9.59 -4.62 21.17
C ALA A 105 -10.74 -5.59 20.80
N ARG A 106 -11.57 -5.96 21.78
CA ARG A 106 -12.77 -6.80 21.57
C ARG A 106 -13.79 -6.13 20.67
N GLN A 107 -13.91 -4.79 20.66
CA GLN A 107 -14.77 -4.08 19.72
C GLN A 107 -14.33 -4.36 18.27
N VAL A 108 -13.03 -4.26 18.02
CA VAL A 108 -12.42 -4.52 16.70
C VAL A 108 -12.60 -6.00 16.30
N PHE A 109 -12.29 -6.94 17.20
CA PHE A 109 -12.43 -8.37 16.92
C PHE A 109 -13.88 -8.75 16.65
N ASN A 110 -14.81 -8.28 17.49
CA ASN A 110 -16.23 -8.61 17.38
C ASN A 110 -16.85 -8.02 16.11
N ARG A 111 -16.52 -6.77 15.73
CA ARG A 111 -17.07 -6.20 14.49
C ARG A 111 -16.59 -6.96 13.25
N MET A 112 -15.34 -7.42 13.25
CA MET A 112 -14.78 -8.16 12.11
C MET A 112 -15.36 -9.57 12.05
N ALA A 113 -15.23 -10.35 13.13
CA ALA A 113 -15.75 -11.70 13.21
C ALA A 113 -17.27 -11.75 13.01
N GLY A 114 -18.00 -10.84 13.63
CA GLY A 114 -19.45 -10.73 13.50
C GLY A 114 -19.90 -10.38 12.09
N CYS A 115 -19.22 -9.43 11.43
CA CYS A 115 -19.53 -9.07 10.04
C CYS A 115 -19.26 -10.23 9.07
N TRP A 116 -18.13 -10.93 9.20
CA TRP A 116 -17.88 -12.13 8.40
C TRP A 116 -18.92 -13.22 8.68
N THR A 117 -19.30 -13.42 9.93
CA THR A 117 -20.33 -14.42 10.28
C THR A 117 -21.69 -14.03 9.71
N TYR A 118 -22.04 -12.74 9.72
CA TYR A 118 -23.30 -12.22 9.18
C TYR A 118 -23.40 -12.46 7.67
N TRP A 119 -22.35 -12.11 6.92
CA TRP A 119 -22.31 -12.36 5.49
C TRP A 119 -22.21 -13.85 5.17
N GLY A 120 -21.42 -14.61 5.94
CA GLY A 120 -21.35 -16.07 5.82
C GLY A 120 -22.72 -16.73 5.99
N TRP A 121 -23.51 -16.27 6.96
CA TRP A 121 -24.87 -16.76 7.20
C TRP A 121 -25.79 -16.44 6.03
N LYS A 122 -25.81 -15.18 5.58
CA LYS A 122 -26.68 -14.74 4.47
C LYS A 122 -26.37 -15.42 3.13
N HIS A 123 -25.15 -15.90 2.96
CA HIS A 123 -24.72 -16.62 1.76
C HIS A 123 -24.65 -18.14 1.94
N GLY A 124 -25.15 -18.69 3.05
CA GLY A 124 -25.28 -20.14 3.24
C GLY A 124 -23.96 -20.87 3.48
N TYR A 125 -22.94 -20.20 4.04
CA TYR A 125 -21.64 -20.82 4.32
C TYR A 125 -21.65 -21.76 5.54
N PHE A 126 -22.68 -21.72 6.39
CA PHE A 126 -22.78 -22.52 7.62
C PHE A 126 -23.88 -23.59 7.48
N ASP A 127 -23.61 -24.81 7.93
CA ASP A 127 -24.63 -25.89 7.90
C ASP A 127 -25.69 -25.71 8.99
N SER A 128 -25.36 -24.98 10.06
CA SER A 128 -26.24 -24.72 11.20
C SER A 128 -25.89 -23.41 11.91
N GLU A 129 -26.77 -22.94 12.81
CA GLU A 129 -26.47 -21.79 13.68
C GLU A 129 -25.31 -22.09 14.64
N ASP A 130 -25.16 -23.34 15.09
CA ASP A 130 -24.03 -23.74 15.93
C ASP A 130 -22.69 -23.60 15.20
N ASP A 131 -22.63 -23.99 13.92
CA ASP A 131 -21.46 -23.80 13.08
C ASP A 131 -21.09 -22.32 12.91
N ALA A 132 -22.10 -21.45 12.76
CA ALA A 132 -21.89 -20.00 12.69
C ALA A 132 -21.34 -19.43 14.01
N ARG A 133 -21.81 -19.94 15.16
CA ARG A 133 -21.30 -19.56 16.50
C ARG A 133 -19.88 -20.06 16.71
N ILE A 134 -19.57 -21.30 16.33
CA ILE A 134 -18.21 -21.83 16.41
C ILE A 134 -17.28 -20.98 15.54
N TYR A 135 -17.65 -20.68 14.29
CA TYR A 135 -16.85 -19.82 13.42
C TYR A 135 -16.60 -18.43 14.04
N TYR A 136 -17.65 -17.77 14.55
CA TYR A 136 -17.54 -16.48 15.23
C TYR A 136 -16.55 -16.55 16.40
N ASP A 137 -16.69 -17.56 17.26
CA ASP A 137 -15.87 -17.70 18.45
C ASP A 137 -14.40 -17.98 18.10
N GLU A 138 -14.16 -18.89 17.15
CA GLU A 138 -12.82 -19.24 16.68
C GLU A 138 -12.12 -18.04 16.04
N MET A 139 -12.82 -17.23 15.25
CA MET A 139 -12.25 -16.03 14.65
C MET A 139 -11.87 -14.98 15.71
N CYS A 140 -12.76 -14.71 16.68
CA CYS A 140 -12.45 -13.82 17.80
C CYS A 140 -11.22 -14.32 18.59
N ALA A 141 -11.16 -15.61 18.88
CA ALA A 141 -10.04 -16.23 19.59
C ALA A 141 -8.73 -16.10 18.78
N MET A 142 -8.76 -16.39 17.48
CA MET A 142 -7.59 -16.30 16.61
C MET A 142 -7.05 -14.88 16.49
N LEU A 143 -7.92 -13.87 16.39
CA LEU A 143 -7.53 -12.46 16.37
C LEU A 143 -6.89 -12.05 17.71
N ALA A 144 -7.55 -12.35 18.83
CA ALA A 144 -7.05 -11.99 20.17
C ALA A 144 -5.71 -12.67 20.51
N ARG A 145 -5.52 -13.92 20.06
CA ARG A 145 -4.28 -14.70 20.28
C ARG A 145 -3.20 -14.44 19.24
N GLN A 146 -3.47 -13.61 18.23
CA GLN A 146 -2.59 -13.32 17.09
C GLN A 146 -2.15 -14.59 16.33
N ILE A 147 -3.09 -15.52 16.13
CA ILE A 147 -2.90 -16.77 15.36
C ILE A 147 -2.92 -16.48 13.86
N GLY A 148 -3.78 -15.58 13.42
CA GLY A 148 -3.82 -15.09 12.06
C GLY A 148 -4.31 -13.65 12.02
N ALA A 149 -4.00 -12.95 10.93
CA ALA A 149 -4.45 -11.59 10.69
C ALA A 149 -4.83 -11.41 9.22
N PRO A 150 -5.93 -10.70 8.91
CA PRO A 150 -6.26 -10.31 7.56
C PRO A 150 -5.45 -9.08 7.14
N ASN A 151 -5.52 -8.75 5.85
CA ASN A 151 -4.96 -7.52 5.32
C ASN A 151 -5.55 -6.24 5.96
N SER A 152 -4.78 -5.15 5.95
CA SER A 152 -5.15 -3.89 6.62
C SER A 152 -6.54 -3.31 6.24
N PRO A 153 -6.99 -3.30 4.97
CA PRO A 153 -8.35 -2.87 4.64
C PRO A 153 -9.48 -3.56 5.43
N GLN A 154 -9.31 -4.83 5.78
CA GLN A 154 -10.28 -5.55 6.61
C GLN A 154 -10.37 -4.94 8.01
N TRP A 155 -9.23 -4.63 8.62
CA TRP A 155 -9.18 -3.95 9.90
C TRP A 155 -9.83 -2.57 9.85
N PHE A 156 -9.64 -1.81 8.77
CA PHE A 156 -10.19 -0.46 8.66
C PHE A 156 -11.70 -0.44 8.45
N ASN A 157 -12.23 -1.33 7.61
CA ASN A 157 -13.55 -1.15 7.01
C ASN A 157 -14.57 -2.22 7.45
N THR A 158 -14.12 -3.43 7.79
CA THR A 158 -15.01 -4.57 8.03
C THR A 158 -15.84 -4.39 9.29
N GLY A 159 -17.15 -4.52 9.16
CA GLY A 159 -18.08 -4.51 10.27
C GLY A 159 -18.42 -3.15 10.85
N LEU A 160 -17.94 -2.03 10.30
CA LEU A 160 -18.34 -0.70 10.77
C LEU A 160 -19.85 -0.47 10.58
N HIS A 161 -20.40 -0.86 9.43
CA HIS A 161 -21.85 -0.81 9.21
C HIS A 161 -22.60 -1.85 10.05
N TRP A 162 -22.09 -3.09 10.10
CA TRP A 162 -22.74 -4.19 10.82
C TRP A 162 -22.82 -3.94 12.34
N ALA A 163 -21.73 -3.47 12.96
CA ALA A 163 -21.66 -3.29 14.41
C ALA A 163 -22.24 -1.95 14.90
N TYR A 164 -22.21 -0.91 14.07
CA TYR A 164 -22.48 0.46 14.52
C TYR A 164 -23.46 1.24 13.64
N GLY A 165 -23.89 0.69 12.50
CA GLY A 165 -24.70 1.42 11.52
C GLY A 165 -23.96 2.56 10.83
N ILE A 166 -22.61 2.59 10.89
CA ILE A 166 -21.81 3.62 10.24
C ILE A 166 -21.94 3.45 8.72
N SER A 167 -22.30 4.54 8.04
CA SER A 167 -22.46 4.62 6.59
C SER A 167 -21.64 5.80 6.03
N GLY A 168 -21.77 6.09 4.73
CA GLY A 168 -21.10 7.19 4.05
C GLY A 168 -21.62 7.38 2.63
N PRO A 169 -21.41 8.52 1.96
CA PRO A 169 -21.93 8.74 0.61
C PRO A 169 -21.38 7.72 -0.39
N ALA A 170 -22.14 7.38 -1.44
CA ALA A 170 -21.66 6.58 -2.56
C ALA A 170 -20.42 7.22 -3.22
N GLN A 171 -19.48 6.40 -3.68
CA GLN A 171 -18.18 6.84 -4.22
C GLN A 171 -17.88 6.27 -5.63
N GLY A 172 -18.88 5.67 -6.28
CA GLY A 172 -18.73 5.02 -7.59
C GLY A 172 -18.19 3.59 -7.53
N HIS A 173 -18.28 2.95 -6.37
CA HIS A 173 -18.00 1.53 -6.20
C HIS A 173 -19.17 0.65 -6.63
N TRP A 174 -18.88 -0.62 -6.88
CA TRP A 174 -19.81 -1.64 -7.36
C TRP A 174 -19.65 -2.93 -6.55
N TYR A 175 -20.71 -3.71 -6.42
CA TYR A 175 -20.68 -5.06 -5.86
C TYR A 175 -21.55 -5.98 -6.72
N VAL A 176 -21.37 -7.29 -6.60
CA VAL A 176 -22.26 -8.28 -7.25
C VAL A 176 -23.22 -8.82 -6.20
N ASP A 177 -24.51 -8.73 -6.49
CA ASP A 177 -25.54 -9.35 -5.67
C ASP A 177 -25.50 -10.86 -5.86
N ALA A 178 -25.01 -11.58 -4.86
CA ALA A 178 -24.80 -13.03 -4.95
C ALA A 178 -26.09 -13.83 -5.18
N SER A 179 -27.28 -13.26 -4.93
CA SER A 179 -28.55 -13.96 -5.16
C SER A 179 -28.92 -14.09 -6.63
N ASN A 180 -28.44 -13.18 -7.48
CA ASN A 180 -28.78 -13.12 -8.91
C ASN A 180 -27.56 -12.94 -9.82
N GLY A 181 -26.35 -12.75 -9.27
CA GLY A 181 -25.12 -12.55 -10.01
C GLY A 181 -25.01 -11.19 -10.71
N VAL A 182 -25.88 -10.22 -10.42
CA VAL A 182 -25.92 -8.93 -11.11
C VAL A 182 -25.09 -7.88 -10.37
N ALA A 183 -24.22 -7.18 -11.12
CA ALA A 183 -23.46 -6.04 -10.61
C ALA A 183 -24.36 -4.83 -10.34
N LYS A 184 -24.23 -4.23 -9.16
CA LYS A 184 -24.98 -3.06 -8.69
C LYS A 184 -24.03 -2.00 -8.17
N ALA A 185 -24.38 -0.74 -8.39
CA ALA A 185 -23.67 0.38 -7.77
C ALA A 185 -23.91 0.35 -6.26
N SER A 186 -22.85 0.58 -5.48
CA SER A 186 -22.93 0.68 -4.03
C SER A 186 -23.70 1.94 -3.62
N ALA A 187 -24.70 1.78 -2.75
CA ALA A 187 -25.48 2.89 -2.22
C ALA A 187 -24.67 3.76 -1.22
N ASP A 188 -23.68 3.15 -0.56
CA ASP A 188 -22.89 3.80 0.48
C ASP A 188 -21.49 3.16 0.62
N THR A 189 -20.67 3.71 1.51
CA THR A 189 -19.26 3.31 1.68
C THR A 189 -19.05 2.03 2.51
N PHE A 190 -19.95 1.66 3.42
CA PHE A 190 -19.67 0.66 4.47
C PHE A 190 -20.64 -0.52 4.54
N SER A 191 -21.83 -0.43 3.93
CA SER A 191 -22.76 -1.57 3.83
C SER A 191 -22.11 -2.74 3.09
N HIS A 192 -21.39 -2.43 2.00
CA HIS A 192 -20.43 -3.32 1.36
C HIS A 192 -19.03 -2.71 1.55
N PRO A 193 -18.20 -3.20 2.48
CA PRO A 193 -16.91 -2.58 2.76
C PRO A 193 -15.88 -2.85 1.65
N GLN A 194 -14.94 -1.92 1.42
CA GLN A 194 -13.76 -2.21 0.60
C GLN A 194 -12.76 -3.02 1.44
N VAL A 195 -12.54 -4.28 1.08
CA VAL A 195 -11.81 -5.22 1.94
C VAL A 195 -10.61 -5.89 1.29
N SER A 196 -10.47 -5.80 -0.03
CA SER A 196 -9.31 -6.33 -0.75
C SER A 196 -8.11 -5.41 -0.62
N ALA A 197 -6.93 -5.98 -0.44
CA ALA A 197 -5.70 -5.20 -0.28
C ALA A 197 -5.05 -4.83 -1.61
N CYS A 198 -5.26 -5.68 -2.61
CA CYS A 198 -4.48 -5.72 -3.82
C CYS A 198 -5.41 -5.75 -5.02
N TYR A 199 -5.12 -4.90 -5.99
CA TYR A 199 -5.86 -4.81 -7.25
C TYR A 199 -4.87 -4.86 -8.41
N ILE A 200 -5.26 -5.51 -9.50
CA ILE A 200 -4.58 -5.44 -10.79
C ILE A 200 -5.54 -4.75 -11.75
N LEU A 201 -5.08 -3.72 -12.46
CA LEU A 201 -5.90 -2.88 -13.33
C LEU A 201 -5.44 -3.00 -14.77
N SER A 202 -6.39 -3.06 -15.70
CA SER A 202 -6.08 -2.80 -17.11
C SER A 202 -6.03 -1.29 -17.37
N ILE A 203 -5.18 -0.88 -18.30
CA ILE A 203 -5.13 0.49 -18.81
C ILE A 203 -5.05 0.40 -20.34
N GLU A 204 -6.03 0.98 -21.01
CA GLU A 204 -6.07 1.08 -22.46
C GLU A 204 -5.46 2.40 -22.93
N ASP A 205 -4.97 2.43 -24.18
CA ASP A 205 -4.42 3.61 -24.85
C ASP A 205 -5.53 4.56 -25.33
N ASP A 206 -6.35 4.99 -24.38
CA ASP A 206 -7.45 5.94 -24.52
C ASP A 206 -7.35 6.98 -23.39
N LEU A 207 -7.65 8.25 -23.68
CA LEU A 207 -7.44 9.31 -22.70
C LEU A 207 -8.48 9.30 -21.56
N VAL A 208 -9.77 9.21 -21.86
CA VAL A 208 -10.86 9.59 -20.92
C VAL A 208 -12.02 8.59 -20.81
N ASN A 209 -12.11 7.61 -21.71
CA ASN A 209 -13.18 6.62 -21.67
C ASN A 209 -12.93 5.57 -20.57
N GLU A 210 -13.96 4.76 -20.30
CA GLU A 210 -13.86 3.64 -19.35
C GLU A 210 -12.69 2.71 -19.74
N GLY A 211 -11.83 2.38 -18.77
CA GLY A 211 -10.62 1.60 -19.01
C GLY A 211 -9.41 2.42 -19.51
N GLY A 212 -9.60 3.69 -19.90
CA GLY A 212 -8.53 4.59 -20.34
C GLY A 212 -7.65 5.14 -19.21
N ILE A 213 -6.79 6.08 -19.55
CA ILE A 213 -5.75 6.68 -18.70
C ILE A 213 -6.36 7.42 -17.50
N PHE A 214 -7.25 8.40 -17.72
CA PHE A 214 -7.82 9.18 -16.61
C PHE A 214 -8.87 8.40 -15.81
N ASP A 215 -9.58 7.46 -16.44
CA ASP A 215 -10.40 6.50 -15.69
C ASP A 215 -9.52 5.60 -14.79
N GLY A 216 -8.34 5.19 -15.25
CA GLY A 216 -7.34 4.51 -14.44
C GLY A 216 -6.94 5.31 -13.20
N VAL A 217 -6.66 6.61 -13.34
CA VAL A 217 -6.38 7.51 -12.20
C VAL A 217 -7.55 7.55 -11.21
N MET A 218 -8.79 7.61 -11.71
CA MET A 218 -9.99 7.62 -10.87
C MET A 218 -10.20 6.29 -10.13
N ARG A 219 -9.98 5.15 -10.80
CA ARG A 219 -10.04 3.81 -10.20
C ARG A 219 -9.00 3.68 -9.08
N GLU A 220 -7.76 4.13 -9.32
CA GLU A 220 -6.71 4.16 -8.30
C GLU A 220 -7.06 5.05 -7.11
N ALA A 221 -7.66 6.22 -7.36
CA ALA A 221 -8.08 7.10 -6.29
C ALA A 221 -9.10 6.44 -5.34
N ARG A 222 -10.07 5.70 -5.89
CA ARG A 222 -11.03 4.90 -5.12
C ARG A 222 -10.33 3.81 -4.31
N ILE A 223 -9.39 3.07 -4.92
CA ILE A 223 -8.61 2.01 -4.28
C ILE A 223 -7.79 2.55 -3.10
N PHE A 224 -7.01 3.60 -3.33
CA PHE A 224 -6.11 4.18 -2.34
C PHE A 224 -6.88 4.79 -1.18
N LYS A 225 -8.01 5.46 -1.44
CA LYS A 225 -8.89 5.97 -0.38
C LYS A 225 -9.30 4.88 0.61
N GLY A 226 -9.62 3.69 0.13
CA GLY A 226 -10.04 2.56 0.96
C GLY A 226 -8.93 1.80 1.69
N GLY A 227 -7.65 2.18 1.54
CA GLY A 227 -6.53 1.52 2.24
C GLY A 227 -5.76 0.49 1.42
N SER A 228 -6.08 0.36 0.14
CA SER A 228 -5.59 -0.72 -0.73
C SER A 228 -4.54 -0.21 -1.72
N GLY A 229 -3.88 -1.12 -2.44
CA GLY A 229 -2.91 -0.79 -3.48
C GLY A 229 -3.25 -1.42 -4.83
N SER A 230 -2.69 -0.85 -5.91
CA SER A 230 -2.98 -1.22 -7.29
C SER A 230 -1.71 -1.56 -8.07
N GLY A 231 -1.83 -2.37 -9.10
CA GLY A 231 -0.78 -2.57 -10.08
C GLY A 231 -1.34 -2.59 -11.48
N ALA A 232 -0.56 -2.11 -12.44
CA ALA A 232 -0.96 -2.08 -13.84
C ALA A 232 0.26 -2.21 -14.76
N ASN A 233 0.05 -2.84 -15.91
CA ASN A 233 1.01 -2.84 -17.00
C ASN A 233 0.66 -1.73 -17.99
N PHE A 234 1.59 -0.79 -18.15
CA PHE A 234 1.38 0.39 -18.98
C PHE A 234 1.88 0.24 -20.41
N SER A 235 2.36 -0.95 -20.79
CA SER A 235 2.97 -1.20 -22.11
C SER A 235 2.01 -1.04 -23.30
N LYS A 236 0.70 -0.95 -23.04
CA LYS A 236 -0.30 -0.64 -24.06
C LYS A 236 -0.25 0.83 -24.49
N LEU A 237 0.20 1.74 -23.63
CA LEU A 237 0.23 3.17 -23.93
C LEU A 237 1.28 3.46 -24.99
N ARG A 238 0.93 4.30 -25.97
CA ARG A 238 1.86 4.66 -27.04
C ARG A 238 3.03 5.51 -26.52
N ALA A 239 4.22 5.28 -27.07
CA ALA A 239 5.44 5.98 -26.71
C ALA A 239 5.48 7.43 -27.21
N ALA A 240 6.46 8.20 -26.73
CA ALA A 240 6.65 9.58 -27.15
C ALA A 240 6.91 9.66 -28.67
N GLY A 241 6.24 10.59 -29.35
CA GLY A 241 6.39 10.78 -30.79
C GLY A 241 5.49 9.90 -31.69
N GLU A 242 4.83 8.88 -31.14
CA GLU A 242 3.83 8.10 -31.88
C GLU A 242 2.64 8.98 -32.29
N LYS A 243 1.99 8.68 -33.43
CA LYS A 243 0.92 9.53 -33.99
C LYS A 243 -0.38 9.46 -33.17
N LEU A 244 -1.10 10.58 -33.16
CA LEU A 244 -2.47 10.67 -32.63
C LEU A 244 -3.48 10.67 -33.77
N THR A 245 -4.67 10.11 -33.54
CA THR A 245 -5.77 10.05 -34.53
C THR A 245 -6.26 11.44 -34.94
N GLY A 246 -6.29 12.40 -34.01
CA GLY A 246 -6.67 13.79 -34.28
C GLY A 246 -5.58 14.67 -34.89
N GLY A 247 -4.42 14.12 -35.23
CA GLY A 247 -3.22 14.87 -35.62
C GLY A 247 -2.30 15.20 -34.45
N GLY A 248 -1.02 15.44 -34.74
CA GLY A 248 0.03 15.63 -33.73
C GLY A 248 0.70 14.32 -33.30
N THR A 249 1.40 14.36 -32.16
CA THR A 249 2.18 13.25 -31.60
C THR A 249 1.95 13.10 -30.10
N SER A 250 2.04 11.86 -29.62
CA SER A 250 1.94 11.51 -28.20
C SER A 250 3.05 12.17 -27.36
N SER A 251 2.70 12.55 -26.13
CA SER A 251 3.64 12.96 -25.08
C SER A 251 4.38 11.77 -24.45
N GLY A 252 4.01 10.54 -24.82
CA GLY A 252 4.62 9.30 -24.35
C GLY A 252 4.13 8.84 -22.98
N LEU A 253 4.40 7.57 -22.71
CA LEU A 253 4.02 6.89 -21.47
C LEU A 253 4.53 7.64 -20.23
N MET A 254 5.79 8.08 -20.27
CA MET A 254 6.45 8.70 -19.12
C MET A 254 5.75 9.97 -18.63
N SER A 255 5.08 10.70 -19.53
CA SER A 255 4.28 11.88 -19.18
C SER A 255 3.06 11.51 -18.32
N PHE A 256 2.38 10.42 -18.67
CA PHE A 256 1.23 9.94 -17.91
C PHE A 256 1.64 9.28 -16.60
N LEU A 257 2.75 8.53 -16.56
CA LEU A 257 3.27 7.97 -15.31
C LEU A 257 3.54 9.05 -14.25
N LYS A 258 3.98 10.24 -14.65
CA LYS A 258 4.12 11.39 -13.73
C LYS A 258 2.77 11.86 -13.18
N VAL A 259 1.70 11.83 -13.98
CA VAL A 259 0.34 12.16 -13.50
C VAL A 259 -0.13 11.13 -12.47
N PHE A 260 0.04 9.84 -12.76
CA PHE A 260 -0.29 8.75 -11.86
C PHE A 260 0.48 8.84 -10.54
N ASP A 261 1.79 9.10 -10.61
CA ASP A 261 2.65 9.28 -9.44
C ASP A 261 2.19 10.46 -8.55
N ARG A 262 1.89 11.61 -9.16
CA ARG A 262 1.38 12.77 -8.42
C ARG A 262 0.01 12.54 -7.80
N ALA A 263 -0.88 11.87 -8.52
CA ALA A 263 -2.19 11.50 -7.98
C ALA A 263 -2.05 10.56 -6.77
N ALA A 264 -1.19 9.55 -6.85
CA ALA A 264 -0.91 8.64 -5.73
C ALA A 264 -0.33 9.36 -4.51
N GLY A 265 0.62 10.28 -4.71
CA GLY A 265 1.24 11.06 -3.63
C GLY A 265 0.28 12.00 -2.90
N ALA A 266 -0.77 12.49 -3.60
CA ALA A 266 -1.79 13.37 -3.03
C ALA A 266 -2.81 12.65 -2.13
N ILE A 267 -2.93 11.32 -2.22
CA ILE A 267 -3.96 10.55 -1.53
C ILE A 267 -3.41 9.93 -0.25
N LYS A 268 -4.15 10.10 0.85
CA LYS A 268 -3.90 9.44 2.14
C LYS A 268 -4.93 8.33 2.35
N SER A 269 -4.46 7.15 2.69
CA SER A 269 -5.24 5.91 2.63
C SER A 269 -5.94 5.55 3.94
N GLY A 270 -7.21 5.11 3.86
CA GLY A 270 -7.95 4.49 4.96
C GLY A 270 -8.24 5.38 6.17
N GLY A 271 -8.28 6.70 6.00
CA GLY A 271 -8.43 7.65 7.11
C GLY A 271 -7.21 7.69 8.04
N THR A 272 -6.07 7.16 7.59
CA THR A 272 -4.77 7.20 8.26
C THR A 272 -3.77 8.00 7.42
N THR A 273 -2.60 8.30 7.96
CA THR A 273 -1.50 8.98 7.23
C THR A 273 -0.74 8.07 6.25
N ARG A 274 -1.26 6.87 5.94
CA ARG A 274 -0.61 5.89 5.05
C ARG A 274 -0.61 6.38 3.59
N ARG A 275 0.54 6.26 2.91
CA ARG A 275 0.69 6.54 1.48
C ARG A 275 0.00 5.48 0.62
N ALA A 276 -0.43 5.88 -0.58
CA ALA A 276 -0.82 4.95 -1.64
C ALA A 276 0.32 3.97 -1.97
N ALA A 277 -0.05 2.76 -2.40
CA ALA A 277 0.90 1.74 -2.84
C ALA A 277 0.56 1.31 -4.27
N LYS A 278 1.53 1.42 -5.17
CA LYS A 278 1.33 1.20 -6.61
C LYS A 278 2.44 0.35 -7.23
N MET A 279 2.11 -0.54 -8.15
CA MET A 279 3.03 -1.18 -9.10
C MET A 279 2.85 -0.59 -10.51
N VAL A 280 3.96 -0.26 -11.15
CA VAL A 280 4.03 0.12 -12.57
C VAL A 280 4.88 -0.92 -13.29
N VAL A 281 4.28 -1.63 -14.23
CA VAL A 281 4.97 -2.62 -15.07
C VAL A 281 5.15 -2.07 -16.48
N LEU A 282 6.35 -2.27 -17.04
CA LEU A 282 6.65 -1.98 -18.44
C LEU A 282 7.38 -3.16 -19.10
N ASN A 283 6.94 -3.56 -20.28
CA ASN A 283 7.57 -4.60 -21.07
C ASN A 283 8.87 -4.09 -21.69
N ALA A 284 9.88 -4.95 -21.75
CA ALA A 284 11.21 -4.55 -22.21
C ALA A 284 11.31 -4.17 -23.70
N ASP A 285 10.30 -4.47 -24.51
CA ASP A 285 10.20 -4.07 -25.91
C ASP A 285 9.52 -2.70 -26.11
N HIS A 286 9.20 -1.99 -25.03
CA HIS A 286 8.56 -0.67 -25.10
C HIS A 286 9.55 0.41 -25.54
N PRO A 287 9.21 1.33 -26.47
CA PRO A 287 10.15 2.37 -26.92
C PRO A 287 10.66 3.28 -25.80
N ASP A 288 9.83 3.54 -24.78
CA ASP A 288 10.22 4.35 -23.60
C ASP A 288 10.99 3.54 -22.51
N ILE A 289 11.39 2.29 -22.75
CA ILE A 289 11.96 1.40 -21.72
C ILE A 289 13.23 1.96 -21.05
N GLU A 290 14.15 2.54 -21.82
CA GLU A 290 15.39 3.09 -21.28
C GLU A 290 15.12 4.32 -20.39
N GLU A 291 14.12 5.14 -20.73
CA GLU A 291 13.71 6.25 -19.87
C GLU A 291 13.07 5.73 -18.58
N PHE A 292 12.21 4.72 -18.68
CA PHE A 292 11.55 4.09 -17.53
C PHE A 292 12.56 3.48 -16.54
N VAL A 293 13.52 2.68 -17.03
CA VAL A 293 14.56 2.03 -16.21
C VAL A 293 15.38 3.07 -15.45
N ASN A 294 15.75 4.17 -16.11
CA ASN A 294 16.60 5.20 -15.51
C ASN A 294 15.81 6.31 -14.79
N TRP A 295 14.48 6.23 -14.74
CA TRP A 295 13.64 7.33 -14.24
C TRP A 295 13.95 7.64 -12.78
N LYS A 296 13.77 6.66 -11.88
CA LYS A 296 14.03 6.84 -10.44
C LYS A 296 15.47 7.23 -10.15
N VAL A 297 16.45 6.62 -10.82
CA VAL A 297 17.87 6.99 -10.69
C VAL A 297 18.09 8.49 -10.92
N ARG A 298 17.48 9.04 -11.98
CA ARG A 298 17.59 10.47 -12.30
C ARG A 298 16.90 11.34 -11.25
N GLU A 299 15.77 10.90 -10.71
CA GLU A 299 15.01 11.63 -9.68
C GLU A 299 15.72 11.61 -8.31
N GLU A 300 16.31 10.48 -7.91
CA GLU A 300 17.18 10.41 -6.72
C GLU A 300 18.37 11.36 -6.83
N ARG A 301 18.99 11.43 -8.01
CA ARG A 301 20.09 12.37 -8.25
C ARG A 301 19.64 13.83 -8.13
N LYS A 302 18.43 14.17 -8.60
CA LYS A 302 17.88 15.52 -8.42
C LYS A 302 17.71 15.87 -6.94
N VAL A 303 17.23 14.93 -6.11
CA VAL A 303 17.13 15.14 -4.66
C VAL A 303 18.52 15.42 -4.07
N ALA A 304 19.52 14.63 -4.42
CA ALA A 304 20.89 14.86 -3.96
C ALA A 304 21.42 16.24 -4.40
N ASP A 305 21.18 16.63 -5.64
CA ASP A 305 21.58 17.94 -6.18
C ASP A 305 20.88 19.10 -5.45
N LEU A 306 19.59 18.96 -5.10
CA LEU A 306 18.85 19.97 -4.31
C LEU A 306 19.41 20.12 -2.89
N VAL A 307 19.66 19.00 -2.20
CA VAL A 307 20.18 19.00 -0.83
C VAL A 307 21.60 19.59 -0.78
N ILE A 308 22.48 19.17 -1.69
CA ILE A 308 23.84 19.69 -1.77
C ILE A 308 23.82 21.16 -2.21
N GLY A 309 22.99 21.48 -3.21
CA GLY A 309 22.82 22.82 -3.77
C GLY A 309 22.40 23.83 -2.72
N ALA A 310 21.37 23.54 -1.93
CA ALA A 310 20.88 24.44 -0.87
C ALA A 310 21.95 24.77 0.17
N ARG A 311 22.72 23.76 0.62
CA ARG A 311 23.82 23.93 1.58
C ARG A 311 24.97 24.76 1.00
N VAL A 312 25.36 24.49 -0.24
CA VAL A 312 26.43 25.25 -0.92
C VAL A 312 25.98 26.69 -1.15
N PHE A 313 24.74 26.89 -1.58
CA PHE A 313 24.14 28.18 -1.86
C PHE A 313 24.15 29.05 -0.59
N GLU A 314 23.59 28.58 0.52
CA GLU A 314 23.59 29.31 1.79
C GLU A 314 25.00 29.67 2.25
N ARG A 315 25.93 28.70 2.22
CA ARG A 315 27.32 28.91 2.64
C ARG A 315 28.00 29.99 1.82
N ARG A 316 27.77 30.01 0.49
CA ARG A 316 28.40 31.00 -0.40
C ARG A 316 27.79 32.39 -0.26
N LEU A 317 26.46 32.50 -0.10
CA LEU A 317 25.83 33.80 0.17
C LEU A 317 26.29 34.38 1.50
N ASN A 318 26.38 33.57 2.56
CA ASN A 318 26.89 34.03 3.85
C ASN A 318 28.38 34.37 3.83
N ALA A 319 29.19 33.74 2.97
CA ALA A 319 30.57 34.16 2.77
C ALA A 319 30.68 35.55 2.13
N ILE A 320 29.79 35.89 1.19
CA ILE A 320 29.69 37.24 0.60
C ILE A 320 29.31 38.25 1.69
N ILE A 321 28.26 37.96 2.48
CA ILE A 321 27.81 38.84 3.58
C ILE A 321 28.91 39.02 4.62
N SER A 322 29.60 37.95 5.00
CA SER A 322 30.71 38.00 5.95
C SER A 322 31.88 38.85 5.41
N ALA A 323 32.26 38.70 4.14
CA ALA A 323 33.31 39.51 3.52
C ALA A 323 32.92 41.00 3.40
N ALA A 324 31.63 41.27 3.23
CA ALA A 324 31.06 42.62 3.19
C ALA A 324 31.02 43.30 4.58
N HIS A 325 31.05 42.53 5.67
CA HIS A 325 31.09 43.03 7.06
C HIS A 325 32.46 42.91 7.74
N ASP A 326 33.51 42.54 6.98
CA ASP A 326 34.85 42.34 7.54
C ASP A 326 35.43 43.67 8.06
N THR A 327 35.54 43.78 9.38
CA THR A 327 35.96 45.02 10.05
C THR A 327 37.42 45.37 9.79
N ARG A 328 38.23 44.45 9.27
CA ARG A 328 39.62 44.67 8.86
C ARG A 328 39.74 45.50 7.58
N VAL A 329 38.66 45.59 6.79
CA VAL A 329 38.59 46.43 5.59
C VAL A 329 38.02 47.81 5.97
N PRO A 330 38.54 48.94 5.42
CA PRO A 330 37.97 50.27 5.65
C PRO A 330 36.49 50.35 5.27
N GLU A 331 35.69 51.07 6.07
CA GLU A 331 34.23 51.13 5.94
C GLU A 331 33.76 51.54 4.53
N ASN A 332 34.41 52.54 3.94
CA ASN A 332 34.12 53.02 2.58
C ASN A 332 34.45 52.01 1.46
N ALA A 333 35.21 50.96 1.75
CA ALA A 333 35.63 49.93 0.79
C ALA A 333 34.90 48.58 0.98
N ARG A 334 34.36 48.31 2.17
CA ARG A 334 33.77 47.01 2.56
C ARG A 334 32.73 46.46 1.59
N LEU A 335 31.84 47.34 1.11
CA LEU A 335 30.66 47.00 0.28
C LEU A 335 30.91 47.15 -1.23
N ASP A 336 32.12 47.53 -1.64
CA ASP A 336 32.50 47.69 -3.04
C ASP A 336 33.43 46.55 -3.46
N PRO A 337 32.98 45.62 -4.32
CA PRO A 337 33.84 44.59 -4.86
C PRO A 337 35.07 45.19 -5.56
N ALA A 338 35.07 46.37 -6.19
CA ALA A 338 36.29 46.91 -6.79
C ALA A 338 37.38 47.26 -5.74
N LEU A 339 37.00 47.52 -4.50
CA LEU A 339 37.90 47.95 -3.43
C LEU A 339 38.17 46.86 -2.38
N ASN A 340 37.24 45.92 -2.18
CA ASN A 340 37.37 44.82 -1.23
C ASN A 340 37.76 43.50 -1.92
N ALA A 341 39.03 43.10 -1.76
CA ALA A 341 39.55 41.87 -2.35
C ALA A 341 38.90 40.58 -1.80
N SER A 342 38.56 40.54 -0.50
CA SER A 342 37.88 39.37 0.08
C SER A 342 36.45 39.24 -0.44
N LEU A 343 35.75 40.37 -0.63
CA LEU A 343 34.43 40.38 -1.26
C LEU A 343 34.48 39.94 -2.73
N ARG A 344 35.45 40.41 -3.54
CA ARG A 344 35.63 39.89 -4.91
C ARG A 344 35.85 38.40 -4.92
N HIS A 345 36.70 37.92 -4.01
CA HIS A 345 37.02 36.51 -3.92
C HIS A 345 35.78 35.69 -3.57
N ALA A 346 35.00 36.12 -2.57
CA ALA A 346 33.75 35.46 -2.18
C ALA A 346 32.72 35.42 -3.32
N ILE A 347 32.57 36.52 -4.08
CA ILE A 347 31.69 36.58 -5.26
C ILE A 347 32.18 35.62 -6.35
N ARG A 348 33.48 35.60 -6.64
CA ARG A 348 34.08 34.69 -7.63
C ARG A 348 33.90 33.22 -7.23
N ASP A 349 34.11 32.91 -5.95
CA ASP A 349 33.91 31.58 -5.39
C ASP A 349 32.45 31.13 -5.44
N ALA A 350 31.51 32.04 -5.20
CA ALA A 350 30.08 31.77 -5.35
C ALA A 350 29.74 31.44 -6.81
N THR A 351 30.22 32.24 -7.77
CA THR A 351 30.06 31.97 -9.21
C THR A 351 30.69 30.64 -9.62
N ALA A 352 31.91 30.34 -9.14
CA ALA A 352 32.58 29.08 -9.41
C ALA A 352 31.83 27.86 -8.83
N ALA A 353 31.06 28.08 -7.76
CA ALA A 353 30.19 27.07 -7.16
C ALA A 353 28.79 26.98 -7.80
N GLY A 354 28.52 27.73 -8.87
CA GLY A 354 27.25 27.70 -9.59
C GLY A 354 26.15 28.60 -9.01
N VAL A 355 26.46 29.50 -8.08
CA VAL A 355 25.50 30.48 -7.56
C VAL A 355 25.16 31.49 -8.68
N PRO A 356 23.86 31.70 -9.01
CA PRO A 356 23.47 32.71 -9.98
C PRO A 356 23.94 34.12 -9.57
N SER A 357 24.40 34.91 -10.53
CA SER A 357 24.93 36.25 -10.28
C SER A 357 23.92 37.17 -9.56
N GLY A 358 22.64 37.05 -9.89
CA GLY A 358 21.56 37.78 -9.21
C GLY A 358 21.46 37.44 -7.72
N ALA A 359 21.66 36.18 -7.34
CA ALA A 359 21.65 35.78 -5.93
C ALA A 359 22.88 36.30 -5.17
N ALA A 360 24.06 36.29 -5.80
CA ALA A 360 25.27 36.88 -5.23
C ALA A 360 25.10 38.40 -5.03
N GLN A 361 24.46 39.09 -5.98
CA GLN A 361 24.12 40.50 -5.86
C GLN A 361 23.12 40.75 -4.72
N ASN A 362 22.07 39.94 -4.61
CA ASN A 362 21.10 40.02 -3.51
C ASN A 362 21.76 39.87 -2.15
N ALA A 363 22.73 38.97 -1.99
CA ALA A 363 23.48 38.81 -0.74
C ALA A 363 24.30 40.06 -0.39
N LEU A 364 24.93 40.70 -1.39
CA LEU A 364 25.62 41.97 -1.19
C LEU A 364 24.65 43.10 -0.81
N ASP A 365 23.48 43.16 -1.45
CA ASP A 365 22.44 44.14 -1.12
C ASP A 365 21.82 43.91 0.27
N TYR A 366 21.73 42.65 0.71
CA TYR A 366 21.39 42.29 2.09
C TYR A 366 22.45 42.81 3.06
N ALA A 367 23.74 42.60 2.76
CA ALA A 367 24.81 43.12 3.59
C ALA A 367 24.79 44.65 3.68
N ARG A 368 24.50 45.36 2.57
CA ARG A 368 24.33 46.82 2.52
C ARG A 368 23.22 47.33 3.44
N GLN A 369 22.18 46.53 3.65
CA GLN A 369 21.07 46.85 4.56
C GLN A 369 21.39 46.54 6.04
N GLY A 370 22.57 46.01 6.34
CA GLY A 370 23.02 45.72 7.70
C GLY A 370 22.76 44.28 8.16
N TYR A 371 22.20 43.41 7.30
CA TYR A 371 22.06 41.99 7.64
C TYR A 371 23.42 41.30 7.67
N THR A 372 23.69 40.51 8.71
CA THR A 372 24.96 39.80 8.92
C THR A 372 24.91 38.32 8.56
N ARG A 373 23.70 37.80 8.30
CA ARG A 373 23.44 36.43 7.90
C ARG A 373 22.18 36.36 7.03
N LEU A 374 22.16 35.42 6.11
CA LEU A 374 21.00 35.03 5.31
C LEU A 374 20.75 33.54 5.54
N GLU A 375 19.51 33.21 5.90
CA GLU A 375 19.09 31.82 6.05
C GLU A 375 18.41 31.36 4.76
N VAL A 376 18.80 30.17 4.29
CA VAL A 376 18.17 29.52 3.13
C VAL A 376 17.52 28.25 3.62
N GLU A 377 16.30 27.99 3.14
CA GLU A 377 15.62 26.71 3.37
C GLU A 377 16.53 25.53 3.03
N GLN A 378 16.63 24.59 3.97
CA GLN A 378 17.47 23.42 3.82
C GLN A 378 16.61 22.20 3.54
N TYR A 379 17.09 21.37 2.62
CA TYR A 379 16.49 20.09 2.30
C TYR A 379 17.28 18.95 2.94
N ASP A 380 16.61 17.81 3.13
CA ASP A 380 17.24 16.57 3.56
C ASP A 380 16.83 15.39 2.67
N THR A 381 17.48 14.24 2.89
CA THR A 381 17.28 13.01 2.14
C THR A 381 16.32 12.03 2.84
N ASN A 382 15.54 12.49 3.82
CA ASN A 382 14.46 11.67 4.35
C ASN A 382 13.37 11.55 3.29
N TRP A 383 12.79 10.37 3.15
CA TRP A 383 11.83 10.09 2.07
C TRP A 383 10.55 10.95 2.15
N ASP A 384 10.22 11.50 3.31
CA ASP A 384 9.09 12.40 3.57
C ASP A 384 9.46 13.89 3.47
N SER A 385 10.69 14.20 3.08
CA SER A 385 11.18 15.57 2.94
C SER A 385 10.54 16.30 1.76
N GLU A 386 10.56 17.63 1.83
CA GLU A 386 10.09 18.49 0.74
C GLU A 386 10.85 18.21 -0.57
N ALA A 387 12.13 17.84 -0.52
CA ALA A 387 12.89 17.49 -1.72
C ALA A 387 12.26 16.30 -2.46
N TYR A 388 11.90 15.23 -1.74
CA TYR A 388 11.20 14.09 -2.32
C TYR A 388 9.81 14.43 -2.84
N VAL A 389 9.13 15.40 -2.21
CA VAL A 389 7.85 15.93 -2.71
C VAL A 389 8.00 16.65 -4.05
N THR A 390 9.16 17.23 -4.38
CA THR A 390 9.36 17.95 -5.66
C THR A 390 9.73 17.06 -6.84
N VAL A 391 10.21 15.84 -6.61
CA VAL A 391 10.59 14.89 -7.67
C VAL A 391 9.45 13.91 -8.00
N SER A 392 9.60 13.15 -9.08
CA SER A 392 8.58 12.21 -9.57
C SER A 392 9.00 10.75 -9.45
N GLY A 393 8.05 9.83 -9.62
CA GLY A 393 8.29 8.38 -9.64
C GLY A 393 8.54 7.78 -8.26
N GLN A 394 8.18 8.48 -7.18
CA GLN A 394 8.45 8.09 -5.80
C GLN A 394 7.27 7.38 -5.12
N ASN A 395 6.09 7.39 -5.75
CA ASN A 395 4.85 6.83 -5.21
C ASN A 395 4.47 5.49 -5.87
N SER A 396 5.41 4.84 -6.56
CA SER A 396 5.25 3.51 -7.15
C SER A 396 6.49 2.65 -6.99
N ASN A 397 6.28 1.33 -6.95
CA ASN A 397 7.28 0.35 -7.31
C ASN A 397 7.26 0.19 -8.83
N ASN A 398 8.43 0.10 -9.45
CA ASN A 398 8.56 -0.05 -10.89
C ASN A 398 9.13 -1.44 -11.19
N SER A 399 8.60 -2.13 -12.20
CA SER A 399 9.13 -3.42 -12.65
C SER A 399 9.21 -3.50 -14.16
N VAL A 400 10.30 -4.09 -14.65
CA VAL A 400 10.44 -4.45 -16.05
C VAL A 400 9.98 -5.89 -16.25
N ARG A 401 9.11 -6.10 -17.23
CA ARG A 401 8.65 -7.41 -17.62
C ARG A 401 9.48 -7.95 -18.78
N LEU A 402 10.07 -9.12 -18.57
CA LEU A 402 11.08 -9.75 -19.42
C LEU A 402 10.63 -11.14 -19.87
N THR A 403 10.90 -11.48 -21.12
CA THR A 403 10.68 -12.82 -21.67
C THR A 403 11.98 -13.64 -21.65
N ASN A 404 11.87 -14.96 -21.73
CA ASN A 404 12.97 -15.88 -22.04
C ASN A 404 13.67 -15.51 -23.35
N GLY A 405 12.94 -14.92 -24.30
CA GLY A 405 13.51 -14.36 -25.54
C GLY A 405 14.52 -13.25 -25.28
N PHE A 406 14.23 -12.36 -24.32
CA PHE A 406 15.16 -11.30 -23.90
C PHE A 406 16.45 -11.89 -23.32
N PHE A 407 16.36 -12.86 -22.41
CA PHE A 407 17.55 -13.48 -21.81
C PHE A 407 18.40 -14.23 -22.85
N LYS A 408 17.77 -14.91 -23.81
CA LYS A 408 18.50 -15.51 -24.95
C LYS A 408 19.25 -14.46 -25.77
N ALA A 409 18.67 -13.28 -25.98
CA ALA A 409 19.34 -12.19 -26.67
C ALA A 409 20.50 -11.59 -25.85
N VAL A 410 20.34 -11.49 -24.52
CA VAL A 410 21.43 -11.08 -23.60
C VAL A 410 22.60 -12.06 -23.69
N ASP A 411 22.35 -13.37 -23.61
CA ASP A 411 23.41 -14.38 -23.67
C ASP A 411 24.20 -14.30 -24.98
N ARG A 412 23.50 -14.12 -26.10
CA ARG A 412 24.06 -14.09 -27.45
C ARG A 412 24.64 -12.75 -27.89
N ASP A 413 24.46 -11.70 -27.08
CA ASP A 413 24.79 -10.31 -27.45
C ASP A 413 24.04 -9.80 -28.70
N ASP A 414 22.80 -10.25 -28.84
CA ASP A 414 21.91 -9.89 -29.94
C ASP A 414 21.27 -8.51 -29.72
N ASP A 415 20.74 -7.95 -30.80
CA ASP A 415 19.93 -6.75 -30.76
C ASP A 415 18.53 -7.06 -30.19
N TRP A 416 18.00 -6.12 -29.41
CA TRP A 416 16.63 -6.09 -28.91
C TRP A 416 15.84 -4.99 -29.63
N LEU A 417 14.60 -5.32 -30.04
CA LEU A 417 13.77 -4.45 -30.86
C LEU A 417 12.73 -3.74 -30.00
N LEU A 418 12.71 -2.41 -30.07
CA LEU A 418 11.67 -1.59 -29.45
C LEU A 418 10.59 -1.27 -30.47
N THR A 419 9.35 -1.59 -30.13
CA THR A 419 8.24 -1.66 -31.10
C THR A 419 7.15 -0.64 -30.78
N ALA A 420 6.71 0.12 -31.79
CA ALA A 420 5.62 1.09 -31.67
C ALA A 420 4.31 0.40 -31.29
N ARG A 421 3.53 1.00 -30.38
CA ARG A 421 2.24 0.42 -29.95
C ARG A 421 1.12 0.68 -30.92
N THR A 422 1.23 1.74 -31.73
CA THR A 422 0.22 2.10 -32.72
C THR A 422 0.36 1.37 -34.06
N THR A 423 1.60 1.05 -34.49
CA THR A 423 1.85 0.45 -35.82
C THR A 423 2.45 -0.95 -35.76
N GLY A 424 3.11 -1.33 -34.66
CA GLY A 424 3.88 -2.58 -34.58
C GLY A 424 5.24 -2.53 -35.28
N ASP A 425 5.65 -1.36 -35.81
CA ASP A 425 6.96 -1.21 -36.44
C ASP A 425 8.09 -1.09 -35.42
N VAL A 426 9.29 -1.51 -35.81
CA VAL A 426 10.50 -1.31 -35.01
C VAL A 426 10.90 0.17 -35.04
N VAL A 427 10.83 0.83 -33.89
CA VAL A 427 11.20 2.24 -33.71
C VAL A 427 12.69 2.38 -33.43
N LYS A 428 13.26 1.44 -32.66
CA LYS A 428 14.66 1.47 -32.24
C LYS A 428 15.20 0.05 -32.08
N ARG A 429 16.48 -0.13 -32.41
CA ARG A 429 17.26 -1.33 -32.09
C ARG A 429 18.31 -0.96 -31.05
N ILE A 430 18.40 -1.75 -30.00
CA ILE A 430 19.40 -1.59 -28.92
C ILE A 430 20.08 -2.92 -28.65
N LYS A 431 21.22 -2.95 -27.97
CA LYS A 431 21.77 -4.22 -27.49
C LYS A 431 21.00 -4.72 -26.28
N ALA A 432 20.63 -6.01 -26.27
CA ALA A 432 19.95 -6.61 -25.12
C ALA A 432 20.81 -6.53 -23.84
N ARG A 433 22.13 -6.75 -23.98
CA ARG A 433 23.10 -6.61 -22.88
C ARG A 433 23.15 -5.21 -22.31
N ASP A 434 23.08 -4.17 -23.15
CA ASP A 434 23.10 -2.78 -22.69
C ASP A 434 21.86 -2.47 -21.85
N LEU A 435 20.66 -2.90 -22.29
CA LEU A 435 19.44 -2.73 -21.50
C LEU A 435 19.51 -3.52 -20.18
N TRP A 436 20.00 -4.75 -20.21
CA TRP A 436 20.18 -5.56 -19.00
C TRP A 436 21.16 -4.89 -18.01
N GLN A 437 22.27 -4.35 -18.50
CA GLN A 437 23.23 -3.62 -17.68
C GLN A 437 22.59 -2.36 -17.09
N GLN A 438 21.80 -1.61 -17.86
CA GLN A 438 21.06 -0.45 -17.34
C GLN A 438 20.10 -0.85 -16.22
N ILE A 439 19.34 -1.95 -16.37
CA ILE A 439 18.43 -2.47 -15.34
C ILE A 439 19.21 -2.83 -14.07
N ALA A 440 20.31 -3.57 -14.18
CA ALA A 440 21.11 -3.98 -13.04
C ALA A 440 21.74 -2.79 -12.29
N VAL A 441 22.28 -1.82 -13.03
CA VAL A 441 22.87 -0.61 -12.43
C VAL A 441 21.80 0.25 -11.76
N ALA A 442 20.63 0.42 -12.39
CA ALA A 442 19.53 1.17 -11.79
C ALA A 442 19.05 0.51 -10.48
N ALA A 443 18.84 -0.81 -10.49
CA ALA A 443 18.46 -1.55 -9.30
C ALA A 443 19.53 -1.45 -8.18
N TRP A 444 20.82 -1.45 -8.52
CA TRP A 444 21.88 -1.21 -7.54
C TRP A 444 21.87 0.23 -6.99
N GLN A 445 21.55 1.22 -7.81
CA GLN A 445 21.56 2.64 -7.42
C GLN A 445 20.34 3.05 -6.59
N CYS A 446 19.16 2.53 -6.89
CA CYS A 446 17.91 2.98 -6.25
C CYS A 446 16.90 1.87 -5.94
N ALA A 447 17.28 0.60 -5.99
CA ALA A 447 16.42 -0.57 -5.75
C ALA A 447 15.28 -0.78 -6.77
N ASP A 448 15.25 -0.02 -7.86
CA ASP A 448 14.28 -0.13 -8.94
C ASP A 448 14.97 -0.07 -10.33
N PRO A 449 14.39 -0.69 -11.37
CA PRO A 449 13.15 -1.46 -11.34
C PRO A 449 13.36 -2.91 -10.86
N GLY A 450 12.32 -3.50 -10.27
CA GLY A 450 12.21 -4.95 -10.08
C GLY A 450 11.99 -5.70 -11.39
N LEU A 451 11.88 -7.03 -11.32
CA LEU A 451 11.74 -7.89 -12.50
C LEU A 451 10.44 -8.69 -12.45
N GLN A 452 9.78 -8.84 -13.61
CA GLN A 452 8.71 -9.81 -13.82
C GLN A 452 9.06 -10.75 -14.97
N PHE A 453 9.09 -12.04 -14.71
CA PHE A 453 9.41 -13.06 -15.71
C PHE A 453 8.13 -13.49 -16.42
N ASP A 454 7.88 -12.89 -17.58
CA ASP A 454 6.61 -13.00 -18.30
C ASP A 454 6.29 -14.45 -18.63
N ASP A 455 7.24 -15.19 -19.21
CA ASP A 455 7.01 -16.59 -19.63
C ASP A 455 6.71 -17.50 -18.43
N THR A 456 7.48 -17.41 -17.35
CA THR A 456 7.22 -18.17 -16.12
C THR A 456 5.84 -17.85 -15.53
N ILE A 457 5.44 -16.57 -15.53
CA ILE A 457 4.11 -16.17 -15.06
C ILE A 457 3.01 -16.84 -15.90
N GLN A 458 3.17 -16.90 -17.22
CA GLN A 458 2.18 -17.56 -18.07
C GLN A 458 2.18 -19.08 -17.96
N GLU A 459 3.35 -19.70 -17.76
CA GLU A 459 3.47 -21.15 -17.58
C GLU A 459 2.68 -21.64 -16.36
N TRP A 460 2.58 -20.82 -15.31
CA TRP A 460 1.85 -21.12 -14.07
C TRP A 460 0.45 -20.50 -14.01
N HIS A 461 -0.06 -20.00 -15.14
CA HIS A 461 -1.34 -19.32 -15.19
C HIS A 461 -2.51 -20.30 -15.05
N THR A 462 -3.16 -20.28 -13.88
CA THR A 462 -4.29 -21.18 -13.55
C THR A 462 -5.59 -20.88 -14.30
N CYS A 463 -5.67 -19.77 -15.05
CA CYS A 463 -6.84 -19.35 -15.81
C CYS A 463 -6.49 -19.02 -17.27
N SER A 464 -5.51 -19.73 -17.85
CA SER A 464 -4.94 -19.45 -19.18
C SER A 464 -5.91 -19.53 -20.36
N ASN A 465 -7.13 -20.02 -20.15
CA ASN A 465 -8.18 -20.05 -21.17
C ASN A 465 -8.98 -18.74 -21.28
N ASP A 466 -8.72 -17.75 -20.41
CA ASP A 466 -9.34 -16.42 -20.47
C ASP A 466 -8.31 -15.35 -20.89
N GLU A 467 -8.11 -14.30 -20.08
CA GLU A 467 -7.19 -13.21 -20.38
C GLU A 467 -5.75 -13.50 -19.95
N ARG A 468 -4.77 -12.83 -20.56
CA ARG A 468 -3.35 -12.91 -20.15
C ARG A 468 -3.11 -12.19 -18.82
N ILE A 469 -2.22 -12.72 -17.98
CA ILE A 469 -1.68 -11.99 -16.83
C ILE A 469 -0.69 -10.93 -17.30
N ASN A 470 -1.00 -9.64 -17.14
CA ASN A 470 -0.13 -8.55 -17.61
C ASN A 470 0.69 -7.87 -16.51
N ALA A 471 0.23 -7.92 -15.26
CA ALA A 471 0.86 -7.24 -14.13
C ALA A 471 0.76 -8.05 -12.83
N THR A 472 1.22 -7.43 -11.76
CA THR A 472 1.02 -7.88 -10.38
C THR A 472 0.53 -6.70 -9.55
N ASN A 473 0.08 -6.94 -8.33
CA ASN A 473 -0.15 -5.90 -7.32
C ASN A 473 1.19 -5.24 -6.87
N PRO A 474 1.16 -4.21 -5.97
CA PRO A 474 2.34 -3.47 -5.50
C PRO A 474 3.52 -4.31 -4.99
N CYS A 475 3.26 -5.44 -4.35
CA CYS A 475 4.29 -6.26 -3.70
C CYS A 475 4.58 -7.58 -4.45
N SER A 476 4.01 -7.76 -5.65
CA SER A 476 4.24 -8.90 -6.55
C SER A 476 3.83 -10.29 -6.05
N GLU A 477 3.06 -10.37 -4.96
CA GLU A 477 2.52 -11.62 -4.40
C GLU A 477 1.16 -12.02 -5.00
N PHE A 478 0.41 -11.08 -5.57
CA PHE A 478 -0.83 -11.35 -6.30
C PHE A 478 -0.57 -11.24 -7.81
N VAL A 479 -0.58 -12.40 -8.47
CA VAL A 479 -0.26 -12.58 -9.89
C VAL A 479 -1.48 -13.19 -10.58
N PHE A 480 -2.28 -12.34 -11.21
CA PHE A 480 -3.56 -12.73 -11.81
C PHE A 480 -3.95 -11.81 -12.96
N ILE A 481 -5.04 -12.12 -13.66
CA ILE A 481 -5.49 -11.33 -14.81
C ILE A 481 -5.91 -9.91 -14.40
N ASP A 482 -5.94 -9.00 -15.37
CA ASP A 482 -6.28 -7.61 -15.12
C ASP A 482 -7.72 -7.42 -14.63
N ASP A 483 -7.98 -6.28 -13.99
CA ASP A 483 -9.24 -5.91 -13.38
C ASP A 483 -9.76 -6.93 -12.35
N THR A 484 -8.86 -7.39 -11.49
CA THR A 484 -9.16 -8.31 -10.40
C THR A 484 -8.63 -7.79 -9.06
N ALA A 485 -9.11 -8.37 -7.97
CA ALA A 485 -8.72 -8.00 -6.62
C ALA A 485 -8.40 -9.24 -5.79
N CYS A 486 -7.64 -9.08 -4.71
CA CYS A 486 -7.31 -10.17 -3.81
C CYS A 486 -7.52 -9.78 -2.35
N ASN A 487 -8.19 -10.67 -1.61
CA ASN A 487 -8.26 -10.63 -0.16
C ASN A 487 -7.11 -11.47 0.41
N LEU A 488 -6.37 -10.90 1.37
CA LEU A 488 -5.20 -11.56 1.93
C LEU A 488 -5.35 -11.81 3.43
N ALA A 489 -4.77 -12.91 3.90
CA ALA A 489 -4.57 -13.18 5.31
C ALA A 489 -3.25 -13.91 5.53
N SER A 490 -2.72 -13.83 6.75
CA SER A 490 -1.48 -14.51 7.11
C SER A 490 -1.61 -15.20 8.46
N LEU A 491 -1.21 -16.47 8.50
CA LEU A 491 -1.07 -17.24 9.72
C LEU A 491 0.29 -16.98 10.38
N ASN A 492 0.33 -16.83 11.70
CA ASN A 492 1.56 -16.66 12.46
C ASN A 492 2.16 -18.04 12.80
N LEU A 493 3.19 -18.46 12.07
CA LEU A 493 3.75 -19.82 12.20
C LEU A 493 4.21 -20.17 13.62
N VAL A 494 4.70 -19.18 14.37
CA VAL A 494 5.19 -19.38 15.74
C VAL A 494 4.08 -19.80 16.70
N LYS A 495 2.81 -19.52 16.40
CA LYS A 495 1.66 -19.91 17.24
C LYS A 495 1.30 -21.40 17.13
N PHE A 496 1.91 -22.11 16.19
CA PHE A 496 1.75 -23.55 16.02
C PHE A 496 2.96 -24.33 16.55
N LEU A 497 4.00 -23.66 17.03
CA LEU A 497 5.12 -24.30 17.72
C LEU A 497 4.74 -24.58 19.18
N LYS A 498 4.81 -25.84 19.60
CA LYS A 498 4.57 -26.27 20.98
C LYS A 498 5.80 -26.06 21.85
N ASP A 499 5.62 -26.11 23.17
CA ASP A 499 6.70 -25.93 24.15
C ASP A 499 7.76 -27.04 24.09
N ASP A 500 7.40 -28.22 23.57
CA ASP A 500 8.31 -29.34 23.31
C ASP A 500 9.11 -29.20 22.00
N GLY A 501 8.94 -28.09 21.28
CA GLY A 501 9.62 -27.81 20.01
C GLY A 501 8.96 -28.45 18.79
N THR A 502 7.84 -29.17 18.94
CA THR A 502 7.13 -29.78 17.81
C THR A 502 6.12 -28.82 17.16
N PHE A 503 5.93 -28.96 15.85
CA PHE A 503 4.95 -28.16 15.09
C PHE A 503 3.57 -28.83 15.09
N ASP A 504 2.53 -28.10 15.52
CA ASP A 504 1.15 -28.54 15.54
C ASP A 504 0.47 -28.38 14.17
N SER A 505 0.73 -29.34 13.29
CA SER A 505 0.16 -29.36 11.94
C SER A 505 -1.37 -29.44 11.91
N ARG A 506 -2.01 -30.04 12.92
CA ARG A 506 -3.48 -30.15 12.97
C ARG A 506 -4.13 -28.82 13.26
N ARG A 507 -3.61 -28.08 14.25
CA ARG A 507 -4.08 -26.71 14.52
C ARG A 507 -3.83 -25.83 13.30
N PHE A 508 -2.64 -25.89 12.71
CA PHE A 508 -2.34 -25.14 11.49
C PHE A 508 -3.33 -25.43 10.35
N ALA A 509 -3.69 -26.70 10.13
CA ALA A 509 -4.68 -27.10 9.13
C ALA A 509 -6.08 -26.51 9.41
N GLU A 510 -6.57 -26.55 10.67
CA GLU A 510 -7.87 -25.96 11.01
C GLU A 510 -7.85 -24.43 10.88
N ALA A 511 -6.77 -23.75 11.30
CA ALA A 511 -6.64 -22.31 11.09
C ALA A 511 -6.66 -21.98 9.59
N THR A 512 -5.97 -22.76 8.76
CA THR A 512 -5.96 -22.60 7.30
C THR A 512 -7.39 -22.68 6.75
N ARG A 513 -8.15 -23.71 7.12
CA ARG A 513 -9.53 -23.91 6.67
C ARG A 513 -10.47 -22.76 7.06
N ILE A 514 -10.39 -22.30 8.31
CA ILE A 514 -11.23 -21.20 8.80
C ILE A 514 -10.88 -19.89 8.08
N TRP A 515 -9.58 -19.56 7.96
CA TRP A 515 -9.16 -18.34 7.27
C TRP A 515 -9.46 -18.36 5.77
N THR A 516 -9.33 -19.50 5.09
CA THR A 516 -9.77 -19.65 3.69
C THR A 516 -11.26 -19.31 3.55
N THR A 517 -12.09 -19.79 4.49
CA THR A 517 -13.52 -19.45 4.52
C THR A 517 -13.74 -17.95 4.73
N THR A 518 -12.99 -17.31 5.64
CA THR A 518 -13.08 -15.86 5.85
C THR A 518 -12.74 -15.05 4.61
N LEU A 519 -11.70 -15.45 3.86
CA LEU A 519 -11.30 -14.80 2.62
C LEU A 519 -12.38 -14.92 1.55
N GLU A 520 -13.00 -16.09 1.45
CA GLU A 520 -14.08 -16.40 0.52
C GLU A 520 -15.37 -15.63 0.85
N ILE A 521 -15.76 -15.55 2.13
CA ILE A 521 -16.86 -14.67 2.59
C ILE A 521 -16.56 -13.21 2.23
N SER A 522 -15.29 -12.80 2.34
CA SER A 522 -14.87 -11.43 2.04
C SER A 522 -15.05 -11.06 0.58
N VAL A 523 -14.96 -12.02 -0.35
CA VAL A 523 -15.28 -11.83 -1.78
C VAL A 523 -16.76 -11.50 -1.95
N ALA A 524 -17.65 -12.20 -1.24
CA ALA A 524 -19.10 -12.03 -1.37
C ALA A 524 -19.60 -10.69 -0.79
N MET A 525 -18.96 -10.19 0.26
CA MET A 525 -19.41 -8.97 0.95
C MET A 525 -18.81 -7.67 0.37
N GLY A 526 -17.65 -7.76 -0.28
CA GLY A 526 -16.83 -6.59 -0.61
C GLY A 526 -17.29 -5.80 -1.83
N GLN A 527 -17.11 -4.48 -1.80
CA GLN A 527 -17.28 -3.61 -2.98
C GLN A 527 -15.96 -3.35 -3.71
N MET A 528 -16.07 -3.03 -5.01
CA MET A 528 -14.98 -2.85 -5.96
C MET A 528 -15.02 -1.47 -6.63
N PRO A 529 -13.88 -0.92 -7.09
CA PRO A 529 -13.77 0.45 -7.59
C PRO A 529 -14.33 0.66 -9.00
N SER A 530 -14.72 -0.42 -9.69
CA SER A 530 -15.42 -0.40 -10.99
C SER A 530 -16.32 -1.62 -11.14
N ARG A 531 -17.25 -1.54 -12.10
CA ARG A 531 -18.16 -2.64 -12.43
C ARG A 531 -17.43 -3.88 -12.91
N ARG A 532 -16.48 -3.74 -13.83
CA ARG A 532 -15.68 -4.85 -14.38
C ARG A 532 -14.93 -5.61 -13.28
N ILE A 533 -14.35 -4.90 -12.32
CA ILE A 533 -13.65 -5.52 -11.19
C ILE A 533 -14.64 -6.26 -10.28
N ALA A 534 -15.84 -5.71 -10.03
CA ALA A 534 -16.88 -6.40 -9.27
C ALA A 534 -17.27 -7.73 -9.92
N GLU A 535 -17.55 -7.72 -11.22
CA GLU A 535 -17.95 -8.90 -12.00
C GLU A 535 -16.84 -9.95 -12.02
N LYS A 536 -15.60 -9.57 -12.35
CA LYS A 536 -14.46 -10.49 -12.36
C LYS A 536 -14.13 -11.03 -10.96
N ASN A 537 -14.11 -10.18 -9.94
CA ASN A 537 -13.82 -10.63 -8.58
C ASN A 537 -14.86 -11.63 -8.08
N HIS A 538 -16.14 -11.44 -8.42
CA HIS A 538 -17.20 -12.39 -8.12
C HIS A 538 -17.06 -13.71 -8.88
N GLY A 539 -16.67 -13.66 -10.16
CA GLY A 539 -16.49 -14.84 -10.99
C GLY A 539 -15.25 -15.67 -10.64
N TYR A 540 -14.12 -15.02 -10.37
CA TYR A 540 -12.84 -15.68 -10.11
C TYR A 540 -12.55 -15.99 -8.65
N ARG A 541 -13.10 -15.20 -7.73
CA ARG A 541 -13.03 -15.44 -6.27
C ARG A 541 -11.61 -15.65 -5.76
N THR A 542 -10.68 -14.80 -6.18
CA THR A 542 -9.26 -14.90 -5.87
C THR A 542 -8.96 -14.68 -4.38
N LEU A 543 -8.27 -15.65 -3.78
CA LEU A 543 -7.89 -15.66 -2.37
C LEU A 543 -6.37 -15.71 -2.21
N GLY A 544 -5.82 -15.03 -1.21
CA GLY A 544 -4.39 -15.09 -0.87
C GLY A 544 -4.15 -15.37 0.60
N LEU A 545 -4.19 -16.64 0.98
CA LEU A 545 -3.79 -17.07 2.31
C LEU A 545 -2.29 -17.39 2.31
N GLY A 546 -1.56 -16.75 3.23
CA GLY A 546 -0.13 -17.00 3.44
C GLY A 546 0.21 -17.16 4.92
N TYR A 547 1.48 -16.93 5.24
CA TYR A 547 1.96 -16.98 6.61
C TYR A 547 3.08 -15.97 6.87
N ALA A 548 3.31 -15.70 8.15
CA ALA A 548 4.37 -14.83 8.66
C ALA A 548 5.23 -15.58 9.68
N ASN A 549 6.39 -15.00 10.01
CA ASN A 549 7.33 -15.48 11.02
C ASN A 549 7.98 -16.85 10.71
N LEU A 550 8.21 -17.17 9.42
CA LEU A 550 8.99 -18.36 9.04
C LEU A 550 10.41 -18.32 9.65
N GLY A 551 11.13 -17.20 9.50
CA GLY A 551 12.46 -17.06 10.08
C GLY A 551 12.47 -17.25 11.60
N THR A 552 11.51 -16.65 12.32
CA THR A 552 11.38 -16.83 13.77
C THR A 552 11.06 -18.27 14.15
N LEU A 553 10.18 -18.95 13.40
CA LEU A 553 9.90 -20.37 13.62
C LEU A 553 11.19 -21.19 13.51
N LEU A 554 11.92 -21.05 12.39
CA LEU A 554 13.16 -21.80 12.13
C LEU A 554 14.22 -21.51 13.21
N MET A 555 14.40 -20.25 13.60
CA MET A 555 15.30 -19.88 14.68
C MET A 555 14.93 -20.54 16.02
N ARG A 556 13.64 -20.59 16.37
CA ARG A 556 13.17 -21.27 17.59
C ARG A 556 13.34 -22.78 17.54
N MET A 557 13.38 -23.36 16.35
CA MET A 557 13.68 -24.78 16.11
C MET A 557 15.18 -25.07 16.05
N GLY A 558 16.04 -24.05 16.14
CA GLY A 558 17.49 -24.20 16.04
C GLY A 558 18.00 -24.41 14.61
N LEU A 559 17.21 -24.04 13.60
CA LEU A 559 17.52 -24.27 12.18
C LEU A 559 18.06 -23.00 11.51
N PRO A 560 19.24 -23.06 10.86
CA PRO A 560 19.74 -21.96 10.03
C PRO A 560 18.81 -21.70 8.85
N TYR A 561 18.52 -20.43 8.56
CA TYR A 561 17.60 -20.05 7.47
C TYR A 561 18.07 -20.58 6.10
N ASP A 562 19.35 -20.44 5.81
CA ASP A 562 20.01 -20.97 4.60
C ASP A 562 20.52 -22.40 4.84
N SER A 563 19.59 -23.36 4.92
CA SER A 563 19.90 -24.78 5.03
C SER A 563 18.90 -25.64 4.27
N GLU A 564 19.32 -26.82 3.82
CA GLU A 564 18.44 -27.80 3.17
C GLU A 564 17.25 -28.19 4.06
N GLU A 565 17.48 -28.29 5.37
CA GLU A 565 16.44 -28.61 6.35
C GLU A 565 15.37 -27.51 6.42
N SER A 566 15.78 -26.24 6.51
CA SER A 566 14.86 -25.09 6.48
C SER A 566 14.10 -24.99 5.16
N PHE A 567 14.76 -25.30 4.04
CA PHE A 567 14.09 -25.39 2.74
C PHE A 567 13.01 -26.48 2.72
N GLY A 568 13.31 -27.66 3.26
CA GLY A 568 12.35 -28.76 3.44
C GLY A 568 11.15 -28.35 4.31
N TRP A 569 11.38 -27.66 5.42
CA TRP A 569 10.31 -27.12 6.28
C TRP A 569 9.41 -26.12 5.56
N CYS A 570 10.01 -25.19 4.79
CA CYS A 570 9.26 -24.25 3.97
C CYS A 570 8.36 -24.99 2.97
N GLY A 571 8.89 -26.02 2.28
CA GLY A 571 8.13 -26.88 1.38
C GLY A 571 6.96 -27.60 2.08
N ALA A 572 7.21 -28.20 3.24
CA ALA A 572 6.18 -28.93 3.99
C ALA A 572 5.04 -28.02 4.50
N ILE A 573 5.38 -26.84 5.01
CA ILE A 573 4.38 -25.85 5.47
C ILE A 573 3.55 -25.34 4.29
N ASN A 574 4.19 -24.99 3.17
CA ASN A 574 3.51 -24.58 1.95
C ASN A 574 2.57 -25.67 1.44
N ALA A 575 3.05 -26.91 1.33
CA ALA A 575 2.25 -28.04 0.85
C ALA A 575 1.01 -28.29 1.72
N LEU A 576 1.15 -28.22 3.05
CA LEU A 576 0.03 -28.39 3.97
C LEU A 576 -0.97 -27.23 3.85
N LEU A 577 -0.50 -25.98 3.79
CA LEU A 577 -1.36 -24.81 3.63
C LEU A 577 -2.12 -24.87 2.30
N THR A 578 -1.43 -25.15 1.20
CA THR A 578 -2.06 -25.28 -0.13
C THR A 578 -3.06 -26.42 -0.15
N GLY A 579 -2.68 -27.62 0.29
CA GLY A 579 -3.57 -28.79 0.30
C GLY A 579 -4.83 -28.57 1.13
N MET A 580 -4.71 -27.89 2.27
CA MET A 580 -5.85 -27.57 3.14
C MET A 580 -6.71 -26.41 2.62
N ALA A 581 -6.14 -25.45 1.88
CA ALA A 581 -6.91 -24.37 1.28
C ALA A 581 -7.73 -24.82 0.06
N TYR A 582 -7.25 -25.83 -0.68
CA TYR A 582 -7.97 -26.42 -1.82
C TYR A 582 -9.08 -27.39 -1.40
N ARG A 583 -8.99 -27.96 -0.20
CA ARG A 583 -9.97 -28.89 0.36
C ARG A 583 -11.15 -28.14 0.97
#